data_AF-A0A3D5U8P1-F1
#
_entry.id   AF-A0A3D5U8P1-F1
#
_cell.length_a   1.000
_cell.length_b   1.000
_cell.length_c   1.000
_cell.angle_alpha   90.00
_cell.angle_beta   90.00
_cell.angle_gamma   90.00
#
_symmetry.space_group_name_H-M   'P 1'
#
loop_
_entity.id
_entity.type
_entity.pdbx_description
1 polymer ?
#
loop_
_entity_poly.entity_id
_entity_poly.type
_entity_poly.pdbx_seq_one_letter_code
_entity_poly.pdbx_strand_id
1 'polypeptide(L)'
;IIYEINRRFLDSLSLQSDDIPELSIVQEFPHKAIKMANLAIVGSHSVNGVSALHTDLLKHKLFAGFYKISPEKFNNKTNGITPRHWLILANPGLSDLICDAIGEKWQQDLSKLSALQQFADDATFVQQWIKVKQQNKMDFARLMQNQGNFQLNPDSIFDFQVKRIHEYKRQLLNALHIIHLGLQIRDKQIFPQIPHTFLFAGKAAPGYAMAKLIIKFINDIGAWIAADKQMANMLKVVFLPNYRVS
;
A
#
# COMPACT_ATOMS: atom_id res chain seq x y z
N ILE A 1 32.56 21.18 5.65
CA ILE A 1 32.47 19.73 5.30
C ILE A 1 31.64 19.52 4.03
N ILE A 2 30.33 19.76 4.01
CA ILE A 2 29.49 19.49 2.80
C ILE A 2 30.01 20.18 1.54
N TYR A 3 30.36 21.47 1.62
CA TYR A 3 30.96 22.21 0.49
C TYR A 3 32.29 21.60 0.01
N GLU A 4 33.09 21.05 0.92
CA GLU A 4 34.37 20.41 0.57
C GLU A 4 34.14 19.05 -0.09
N ILE A 5 33.14 18.28 0.35
CA ILE A 5 32.70 17.06 -0.33
C ILE A 5 32.23 17.39 -1.75
N ASN A 6 31.39 18.43 -1.88
CA ASN A 6 30.90 18.89 -3.17
C ASN A 6 32.05 19.27 -4.11
N ARG A 7 32.99 20.09 -3.61
CA ARG A 7 34.15 20.53 -4.37
C ARG A 7 34.98 19.34 -4.86
N ARG A 8 35.40 18.44 -3.96
CA ARG A 8 36.19 17.26 -4.35
C ARG A 8 35.46 16.34 -5.32
N PHE A 9 34.16 16.16 -5.15
CA PHE A 9 33.35 15.36 -6.06
C PHE A 9 33.28 15.97 -7.45
N LEU A 10 32.94 17.26 -7.56
CA LEU A 10 32.88 17.94 -8.85
C LEU A 10 34.26 18.02 -9.52
N ASP A 11 35.33 18.31 -8.77
CA ASP A 11 36.71 18.35 -9.29
C ASP A 11 37.16 16.97 -9.83
N SER A 12 36.63 15.88 -9.27
CA SER A 12 36.96 14.51 -9.72
C SER A 12 36.30 14.11 -11.03
N LEU A 13 35.27 14.84 -11.44
CA LEU A 13 34.52 14.58 -12.65
C LEU A 13 34.90 15.65 -13.67
N SER A 14 35.55 15.27 -14.78
CA SER A 14 35.85 16.20 -15.88
C SER A 14 34.57 16.60 -16.63
N LEU A 15 33.67 17.32 -15.95
CA LEU A 15 32.31 17.64 -16.40
C LEU A 15 32.31 18.83 -17.35
N GLN A 16 31.36 18.82 -18.28
CA GLN A 16 30.95 20.04 -18.96
C GLN A 16 30.14 20.91 -18.00
N SER A 17 30.11 22.23 -18.24
CA SER A 17 29.41 23.21 -17.38
C SER A 17 27.96 22.84 -17.12
N ASP A 18 27.30 22.23 -18.11
CA ASP A 18 25.86 21.99 -18.12
C ASP A 18 25.45 20.78 -17.25
N ASP A 19 26.39 19.89 -16.92
CA ASP A 19 26.16 18.72 -16.06
C ASP A 19 26.27 19.05 -14.56
N ILE A 20 26.94 20.16 -14.22
CA ILE A 20 27.25 20.55 -12.84
C ILE A 20 25.98 20.79 -11.99
N PRO A 21 24.93 21.49 -12.48
CA PRO A 21 23.74 21.73 -11.66
C PRO A 21 23.01 20.46 -11.24
N GLU A 22 22.96 19.43 -12.09
CA GLU A 22 22.31 18.15 -11.77
C GLU A 22 23.05 17.42 -10.65
N LEU A 23 24.38 17.34 -10.78
CA LEU A 23 25.25 16.52 -9.94
C LEU A 23 25.69 17.20 -8.64
N SER A 24 25.70 18.53 -8.60
CA SER A 24 26.10 19.30 -7.42
C SER A 24 25.25 18.93 -6.21
N ILE A 25 25.89 18.80 -5.05
CA ILE A 25 25.26 18.65 -3.75
C ILE A 25 24.63 19.99 -3.31
N VAL A 26 25.16 21.11 -3.80
CA VAL A 26 24.68 22.46 -3.47
C VAL A 26 23.82 22.97 -4.63
N GLN A 27 22.57 23.28 -4.31
CA GLN A 27 21.69 24.04 -5.20
C GLN A 27 21.96 25.54 -4.99
N GLU A 28 22.30 26.26 -6.04
CA GLU A 28 22.52 27.71 -5.99
C GLU A 28 21.23 28.51 -6.25
N PHE A 29 20.39 28.04 -7.19
CA PHE A 29 19.16 28.72 -7.63
C PHE A 29 17.93 27.81 -7.53
N PRO A 30 16.72 28.38 -7.32
CA PRO A 30 16.45 29.80 -7.07
C PRO A 30 16.79 30.26 -5.64
N HIS A 31 17.08 29.31 -4.74
CA HIS A 31 17.57 29.56 -3.39
C HIS A 31 18.63 28.53 -3.02
N LYS A 32 19.57 28.95 -2.17
CA LYS A 32 20.62 28.08 -1.65
C LYS A 32 20.04 26.94 -0.83
N ALA A 33 20.32 25.71 -1.23
CA ALA A 33 19.89 24.51 -0.51
C ALA A 33 20.88 23.36 -0.70
N ILE A 34 20.82 22.37 0.21
CA ILE A 34 21.58 21.13 0.08
C ILE A 34 20.67 20.05 -0.51
N LYS A 35 21.09 19.48 -1.64
CA LYS A 35 20.45 18.32 -2.25
C LYS A 35 20.86 17.06 -1.49
N MET A 36 20.11 16.74 -0.43
CA MET A 36 20.42 15.63 0.48
C MET A 36 20.52 14.28 -0.26
N ALA A 37 19.71 14.07 -1.31
CA ALA A 37 19.81 12.87 -2.14
C ALA A 37 21.17 12.77 -2.86
N ASN A 38 21.63 13.87 -3.46
CA ASN A 38 22.95 13.92 -4.11
C ASN A 38 24.06 13.66 -3.10
N LEU A 39 24.00 14.29 -1.93
CA LEU A 39 24.97 14.04 -0.84
C LEU A 39 25.00 12.54 -0.45
N ALA A 40 23.83 11.92 -0.32
CA ALA A 40 23.73 10.50 0.03
C ALA A 40 24.32 9.60 -1.07
N ILE A 41 24.09 9.90 -2.34
CA ILE A 41 24.65 9.14 -3.47
C ILE A 41 26.17 9.28 -3.52
N VAL A 42 26.69 10.49 -3.38
CA VAL A 42 28.14 10.78 -3.38
C VAL A 42 28.82 10.07 -2.21
N GLY A 43 28.22 10.12 -1.02
CA GLY A 43 28.77 9.53 0.21
C GLY A 43 28.59 8.01 0.36
N SER A 44 27.89 7.35 -0.57
CA SER A 44 27.58 5.91 -0.47
C SER A 44 28.29 5.09 -1.55
N HIS A 45 28.62 3.83 -1.20
CA HIS A 45 29.13 2.84 -2.15
C HIS A 45 28.00 2.07 -2.87
N SER A 46 26.77 2.15 -2.36
CA SER A 46 25.61 1.43 -2.90
C SER A 46 24.34 2.27 -2.71
N VAL A 47 23.50 2.31 -3.73
CA VAL A 47 22.20 3.01 -3.77
C VAL A 47 21.17 2.04 -4.34
N ASN A 48 20.03 1.87 -3.67
CA ASN A 48 19.03 0.90 -4.10
C ASN A 48 17.62 1.47 -4.25
N GLY A 49 16.92 1.00 -5.28
CA GLY A 49 15.47 1.12 -5.36
C GLY A 49 14.75 0.02 -4.58
N VAL A 50 13.45 0.22 -4.34
CA VAL A 50 12.60 -0.68 -3.53
C VAL A 50 11.67 -1.60 -4.36
N SER A 51 11.73 -1.47 -5.68
CA SER A 51 11.13 -2.36 -6.68
C SER A 51 11.88 -2.22 -8.01
N ALA A 52 11.77 -3.19 -8.92
CA ALA A 52 12.45 -3.15 -10.21
C ALA A 52 12.12 -1.84 -10.97
N LEU A 53 10.83 -1.56 -11.18
CA LEU A 53 10.36 -0.33 -11.83
C LEU A 53 10.85 0.94 -11.13
N HIS A 54 10.81 0.98 -9.79
CA HIS A 54 11.32 2.14 -9.05
C HIS A 54 12.82 2.32 -9.29
N THR A 55 13.58 1.23 -9.33
CA THR A 55 15.02 1.27 -9.60
C THR A 55 15.31 1.79 -11.00
N ASP A 56 14.54 1.37 -12.01
CA ASP A 56 14.70 1.86 -13.38
C ASP A 56 14.40 3.36 -13.48
N LEU A 57 13.38 3.85 -12.77
CA LEU A 57 13.09 5.29 -12.68
C LEU A 57 14.24 6.06 -12.02
N LEU A 58 14.88 5.51 -10.98
CA LEU A 58 16.05 6.12 -10.37
C LEU A 58 17.22 6.21 -11.37
N LYS A 59 17.51 5.11 -12.08
CA LYS A 59 18.63 5.03 -13.03
C LYS A 59 18.45 5.91 -14.25
N HIS A 60 17.23 6.03 -14.78
CA HIS A 60 16.99 6.63 -16.09
C HIS A 60 16.25 7.97 -16.05
N LYS A 61 15.71 8.38 -14.90
CA LYS A 61 14.97 9.65 -14.76
C LYS A 61 15.53 10.52 -13.65
N LEU A 62 15.58 10.03 -12.42
CA LEU A 62 15.87 10.89 -11.27
C LEU A 62 17.36 11.14 -11.04
N PHE A 63 18.19 10.11 -11.25
CA PHE A 63 19.64 10.14 -11.00
C PHE A 63 20.42 9.69 -12.22
N ALA A 64 19.96 10.07 -13.41
CA ALA A 64 20.56 9.65 -14.67
C ALA A 64 22.03 10.10 -14.79
N GLY A 65 22.37 11.31 -14.36
CA GLY A 65 23.76 11.77 -14.32
C GLY A 65 24.63 10.90 -13.41
N PHE A 66 24.18 10.62 -12.19
CA PHE A 66 24.93 9.75 -11.27
C PHE A 66 25.06 8.31 -11.78
N TYR A 67 24.03 7.79 -12.45
CA TYR A 67 24.07 6.44 -13.03
C TYR A 67 25.05 6.35 -14.20
N LYS A 68 25.23 7.41 -15.00
CA LYS A 68 26.25 7.45 -16.05
C LYS A 68 27.68 7.38 -15.49
N ILE A 69 27.91 7.98 -14.32
CA ILE A 69 29.23 8.07 -13.68
C ILE A 69 29.58 6.77 -12.94
N SER A 70 28.63 6.21 -12.19
CA SER A 70 28.86 5.05 -11.32
C SER A 70 27.67 4.07 -11.42
N PRO A 71 27.46 3.42 -12.58
CA PRO A 71 26.33 2.51 -12.78
C PRO A 71 26.32 1.34 -11.80
N GLU A 72 27.50 0.87 -11.39
CA GLU A 72 27.70 -0.24 -10.46
C GLU A 72 27.16 0.03 -9.05
N LYS A 73 27.00 1.30 -8.65
CA LYS A 73 26.41 1.66 -7.36
C LYS A 73 24.91 1.34 -7.28
N PHE A 74 24.22 1.31 -8.42
CA PHE A 74 22.76 1.26 -8.47
C PHE A 74 22.23 -0.18 -8.56
N ASN A 75 21.59 -0.64 -7.48
CA ASN A 75 21.00 -1.98 -7.40
C ASN A 75 19.51 -1.94 -7.01
N ASN A 76 18.88 -3.12 -7.03
CA ASN A 76 17.50 -3.29 -6.59
C ASN A 76 17.44 -4.16 -5.34
N LYS A 77 16.64 -3.73 -4.36
CA LYS A 77 16.21 -4.54 -3.22
C LYS A 77 14.71 -4.42 -3.10
N THR A 78 13.99 -5.34 -3.74
CA THR A 78 12.53 -5.33 -3.70
C THR A 78 12.03 -5.54 -2.27
N ASN A 79 11.13 -4.67 -1.82
CA ASN A 79 10.60 -4.73 -0.45
C ASN A 79 9.92 -6.07 -0.16
N GLY A 80 10.06 -6.53 1.08
CA GLY A 80 9.38 -7.71 1.61
C GLY A 80 8.60 -7.39 2.87
N ILE A 81 7.80 -8.36 3.31
CA ILE A 81 7.11 -8.35 4.61
C ILE A 81 7.53 -9.58 5.40
N THR A 82 7.55 -9.48 6.74
CA THR A 82 7.87 -10.64 7.59
C THR A 82 6.67 -11.58 7.69
N PRO A 83 6.80 -12.88 7.35
CA PRO A 83 5.68 -13.82 7.45
C PRO A 83 5.30 -14.13 8.90
N ARG A 84 6.23 -13.91 9.84
CA ARG A 84 5.98 -14.13 11.28
C ARG A 84 4.85 -13.23 11.78
N HIS A 85 4.85 -11.97 11.36
CA HIS A 85 3.81 -11.02 11.77
C HIS A 85 2.59 -11.09 10.83
N TRP A 86 2.82 -11.03 9.52
CA TRP A 86 1.74 -10.83 8.55
C TRP A 86 1.01 -12.10 8.11
N LEU A 87 1.44 -13.28 8.58
CA LEU A 87 0.76 -14.55 8.33
C LEU A 87 0.60 -15.35 9.63
N ILE A 88 1.70 -15.69 10.32
CA ILE A 88 1.65 -16.54 11.53
C ILE A 88 0.87 -15.86 12.65
N LEU A 89 1.25 -14.63 13.03
CA LEU A 89 0.56 -13.88 14.08
C LEU A 89 -0.82 -13.38 13.62
N ALA A 90 -0.89 -12.76 12.43
CA ALA A 90 -2.10 -12.09 11.96
C ALA A 90 -3.21 -13.05 11.49
N ASN A 91 -2.87 -14.29 11.15
CA ASN A 91 -3.80 -15.27 10.61
C ASN A 91 -3.42 -16.70 11.03
N PRO A 92 -3.55 -17.02 12.34
CA PRO A 92 -3.19 -18.33 12.87
C PRO A 92 -3.97 -19.46 12.19
N GLY A 93 -5.28 -19.29 11.98
CA GLY A 93 -6.10 -20.31 11.31
C GLY A 93 -5.66 -20.64 9.88
N LEU A 94 -5.12 -19.67 9.13
CA LEU A 94 -4.54 -19.95 7.82
C LEU A 94 -3.16 -20.61 7.95
N SER A 95 -2.38 -20.20 8.94
CA SER A 95 -1.06 -20.75 9.18
C SER A 95 -1.13 -22.23 9.56
N ASP A 96 -2.09 -22.59 10.43
CA ASP A 96 -2.37 -23.97 10.82
C ASP A 96 -2.79 -24.81 9.60
N LEU A 97 -3.72 -24.30 8.78
CA LEU A 97 -4.14 -24.97 7.54
C LEU A 97 -2.97 -25.21 6.56
N ILE A 98 -2.05 -24.26 6.44
CA ILE A 98 -0.84 -24.43 5.60
C ILE A 98 0.09 -25.48 6.23
N CYS A 99 0.27 -25.47 7.56
CA CYS A 99 1.08 -26.47 8.26
C CYS A 99 0.52 -27.88 8.08
N ASP A 100 -0.80 -28.05 8.16
CA ASP A 100 -1.46 -29.34 7.93
C ASP A 100 -1.24 -29.86 6.51
N ALA A 101 -1.23 -28.95 5.52
CA ALA A 101 -1.09 -29.31 4.11
C ALA A 101 0.35 -29.61 3.67
N ILE A 102 1.33 -28.82 4.14
CA ILE A 102 2.71 -28.87 3.61
C ILE A 102 3.81 -28.90 4.70
N GLY A 103 3.43 -29.04 5.98
CA GLY A 103 4.33 -29.00 7.13
C GLY A 103 4.79 -27.60 7.50
N GLU A 104 5.65 -27.46 8.52
CA GLU A 104 6.00 -26.14 9.11
C GLU A 104 7.17 -25.43 8.43
N LYS A 105 7.89 -26.10 7.52
CA LYS A 105 9.13 -25.58 6.92
C LYS A 105 8.94 -24.24 6.18
N TRP A 106 7.72 -23.95 5.70
CA TRP A 106 7.42 -22.68 5.02
C TRP A 106 7.58 -21.45 5.91
N GLN A 107 7.49 -21.61 7.24
CA GLN A 107 7.61 -20.49 8.18
C GLN A 107 9.00 -19.84 8.15
N GLN A 108 10.02 -20.62 7.77
CA GLN A 108 11.40 -20.17 7.61
C GLN A 108 11.77 -19.94 6.13
N ASP A 109 11.10 -20.64 5.20
CA ASP A 109 11.32 -20.54 3.76
C ASP A 109 9.99 -20.41 3.00
N LEU A 110 9.59 -19.17 2.71
CA LEU A 110 8.33 -18.89 2.01
C LEU A 110 8.26 -19.47 0.59
N SER A 111 9.38 -19.87 -0.02
CA SER A 111 9.35 -20.53 -1.33
C SER A 111 8.57 -21.85 -1.30
N LYS A 112 8.49 -22.50 -0.12
CA LYS A 112 7.73 -23.73 0.09
C LYS A 112 6.21 -23.55 -0.05
N LEU A 113 5.69 -22.32 0.05
CA LEU A 113 4.27 -22.06 -0.20
C LEU A 113 3.83 -22.42 -1.64
N SER A 114 4.78 -22.51 -2.59
CA SER A 114 4.49 -23.00 -3.95
C SER A 114 3.88 -24.41 -3.97
N ALA A 115 4.19 -25.26 -2.98
CA ALA A 115 3.60 -26.59 -2.85
C ALA A 115 2.07 -26.55 -2.61
N LEU A 116 1.50 -25.42 -2.18
CA LEU A 116 0.05 -25.28 -2.05
C LEU A 116 -0.70 -25.36 -3.39
N GLN A 117 0.00 -25.15 -4.52
CA GLN A 117 -0.60 -25.22 -5.85
C GLN A 117 -1.26 -26.58 -6.14
N GLN A 118 -0.75 -27.68 -5.57
CA GLN A 118 -1.33 -29.01 -5.75
C GLN A 118 -2.71 -29.18 -5.10
N PHE A 119 -3.08 -28.30 -4.16
CA PHE A 119 -4.37 -28.31 -3.46
C PHE A 119 -5.37 -27.29 -4.02
N ALA A 120 -5.03 -26.59 -5.12
CA ALA A 120 -5.89 -25.55 -5.68
C ALA A 120 -7.26 -26.08 -6.15
N ASP A 121 -7.28 -27.32 -6.65
CA ASP A 121 -8.49 -28.01 -7.12
C ASP A 121 -9.01 -29.07 -6.11
N ASP A 122 -8.37 -29.18 -4.94
CA ASP A 122 -8.85 -30.04 -3.85
C ASP A 122 -10.05 -29.37 -3.17
N ALA A 123 -11.24 -29.92 -3.41
CA ALA A 123 -12.49 -29.38 -2.87
C ALA A 123 -12.51 -29.30 -1.33
N THR A 124 -11.87 -30.24 -0.64
CA THR A 124 -11.80 -30.24 0.83
C THR A 124 -10.88 -29.12 1.31
N PHE A 125 -9.70 -28.97 0.71
CA PHE A 125 -8.77 -27.89 1.05
C PHE A 125 -9.38 -26.50 0.76
N VAL A 126 -10.03 -26.34 -0.40
CA VAL A 126 -10.72 -25.10 -0.77
C VAL A 126 -11.82 -24.74 0.22
N GLN A 127 -12.62 -25.72 0.67
CA GLN A 127 -13.64 -25.50 1.70
C GLN A 127 -13.04 -25.06 3.04
N GLN A 128 -11.94 -25.69 3.47
CA GLN A 128 -11.23 -25.28 4.69
C GLN A 128 -10.66 -23.86 4.56
N TRP A 129 -10.09 -23.51 3.41
CA TRP A 129 -9.58 -22.17 3.14
C TRP A 129 -10.68 -21.10 3.20
N ILE A 130 -11.84 -21.37 2.59
CA ILE A 130 -13.01 -20.50 2.64
C ILE A 130 -13.49 -20.34 4.10
N LYS A 131 -13.54 -21.43 4.87
CA LYS A 131 -13.93 -21.40 6.28
C LYS A 131 -13.00 -20.50 7.10
N VAL A 132 -11.69 -20.60 6.91
CA VAL A 132 -10.71 -19.70 7.56
C VAL A 132 -10.98 -18.24 7.19
N LYS A 133 -11.21 -17.94 5.90
CA LYS A 133 -11.52 -16.58 5.46
C LYS A 133 -12.81 -16.06 6.11
N GLN A 134 -13.87 -16.87 6.15
CA GLN A 134 -15.14 -16.48 6.73
C GLN A 134 -15.02 -16.25 8.25
N GLN A 135 -14.27 -17.11 8.95
CA GLN A 135 -13.99 -16.93 10.37
C GLN A 135 -13.28 -15.60 10.64
N ASN A 136 -12.25 -15.27 9.85
CA ASN A 136 -11.55 -13.99 9.98
C ASN A 136 -12.47 -12.77 9.75
N LYS A 137 -13.44 -12.87 8.82
CA LYS A 137 -14.44 -11.81 8.58
C LYS A 137 -15.38 -11.66 9.77
N MET A 138 -15.84 -12.76 10.36
CA MET A 138 -16.69 -12.75 11.54
C MET A 138 -15.98 -12.17 12.76
N ASP A 139 -14.72 -12.56 12.99
CA ASP A 139 -13.92 -12.04 14.10
C ASP A 139 -13.62 -10.55 13.94
N PHE A 140 -13.31 -10.12 12.71
CA PHE A 140 -13.15 -8.71 12.40
C PHE A 140 -14.46 -7.91 12.61
N ALA A 141 -15.59 -8.42 12.14
CA ALA A 141 -16.89 -7.78 12.35
C ALA A 141 -17.22 -7.63 13.86
N ARG A 142 -16.94 -8.68 14.66
CA ARG A 142 -17.11 -8.65 16.13
C ARG A 142 -16.19 -7.61 16.77
N LEU A 143 -14.93 -7.56 16.36
CA LEU A 143 -13.96 -6.58 16.88
C LEU A 143 -14.42 -5.14 16.59
N MET A 144 -14.85 -4.87 15.36
CA MET A 144 -15.31 -3.55 14.94
C MET A 144 -16.63 -3.14 15.61
N GLN A 145 -17.53 -4.09 15.85
CA GLN A 145 -18.72 -3.87 16.68
C GLN A 145 -18.33 -3.45 18.10
N ASN A 146 -17.39 -4.15 18.74
CA ASN A 146 -16.98 -3.88 20.12
C ASN A 146 -16.21 -2.56 20.29
N GLN A 147 -15.39 -2.17 19.30
CA GLN A 147 -14.55 -0.98 19.40
C GLN A 147 -15.24 0.33 19.00
N GLY A 148 -16.26 0.26 18.15
CA GLY A 148 -16.86 1.47 17.58
C GLY A 148 -18.29 1.32 17.08
N ASN A 149 -19.00 0.25 17.48
CA ASN A 149 -20.36 -0.05 17.04
C ASN A 149 -20.54 -0.13 15.51
N PHE A 150 -19.49 -0.55 14.80
CA PHE A 150 -19.56 -0.78 13.36
C PHE A 150 -20.19 -2.15 13.07
N GLN A 151 -21.47 -2.13 12.68
CA GLN A 151 -22.19 -3.35 12.29
C GLN A 151 -21.78 -3.82 10.89
N LEU A 152 -20.87 -4.77 10.76
CA LEU A 152 -20.43 -5.29 9.46
C LEU A 152 -21.12 -6.62 9.15
N ASN A 153 -21.57 -6.80 7.90
CA ASN A 153 -22.11 -8.07 7.42
C ASN A 153 -20.96 -8.98 6.94
N PRO A 154 -20.58 -10.04 7.67
CA PRO A 154 -19.48 -10.92 7.28
C PRO A 154 -19.77 -11.74 6.02
N ASP A 155 -20.99 -11.75 5.48
CA ASP A 155 -21.32 -12.42 4.22
C ASP A 155 -21.12 -11.51 2.99
N SER A 156 -20.87 -10.22 3.21
CA SER A 156 -20.53 -9.27 2.14
C SER A 156 -19.08 -9.43 1.67
N ILE A 157 -18.75 -8.90 0.50
CA ILE A 157 -17.36 -8.71 0.09
C ILE A 157 -16.77 -7.56 0.93
N PHE A 158 -15.71 -7.86 1.70
CA PHE A 158 -14.95 -6.84 2.41
C PHE A 158 -13.88 -6.26 1.48
N ASP A 159 -14.13 -5.06 0.97
CA ASP A 159 -13.23 -4.33 0.08
C ASP A 159 -12.40 -3.32 0.90
N PHE A 160 -11.13 -3.63 1.11
CA PHE A 160 -10.23 -2.81 1.91
C PHE A 160 -9.36 -1.87 1.05
N GLN A 161 -9.44 -0.57 1.31
CA GLN A 161 -8.43 0.39 0.87
C GLN A 161 -7.75 1.05 2.07
N VAL A 162 -6.77 0.35 2.61
CA VAL A 162 -6.08 0.72 3.85
C VAL A 162 -4.66 1.17 3.57
N LYS A 163 -4.36 2.46 3.79
CA LYS A 163 -3.05 3.11 3.62
C LYS A 163 -3.11 4.58 4.03
N ARG A 164 -1.95 5.26 4.09
CA ARG A 164 -1.91 6.73 4.22
C ARG A 164 -2.82 7.41 3.19
N ILE A 165 -3.56 8.42 3.63
CA ILE A 165 -4.46 9.17 2.74
C ILE A 165 -3.63 10.18 1.96
N HIS A 166 -3.66 10.06 0.63
CA HIS A 166 -2.87 10.89 -0.27
C HIS A 166 -3.46 10.83 -1.68
N GLU A 167 -3.46 11.95 -2.40
CA GLU A 167 -4.02 12.03 -3.76
C GLU A 167 -3.47 10.96 -4.72
N TYR A 168 -2.15 10.71 -4.72
CA TYR A 168 -1.56 9.68 -5.60
C TYR A 168 -2.00 8.24 -5.24
N LYS A 169 -2.49 8.01 -4.01
CA LYS A 169 -3.05 6.71 -3.58
C LYS A 169 -4.50 6.53 -4.06
N ARG A 170 -5.12 7.58 -4.61
CA ARG A 170 -6.41 7.58 -5.30
C ARG A 170 -7.57 7.00 -4.48
N GLN A 171 -7.66 7.33 -3.18
CA GLN A 171 -8.87 7.03 -2.40
C GLN A 171 -10.11 7.75 -2.98
N LEU A 172 -9.92 8.94 -3.57
CA LEU A 172 -10.98 9.65 -4.27
C LEU A 172 -11.54 8.84 -5.45
N LEU A 173 -10.69 8.16 -6.23
CA LEU A 173 -11.16 7.31 -7.34
C LEU A 173 -12.04 6.17 -6.84
N ASN A 174 -11.66 5.53 -5.73
CA ASN A 174 -12.50 4.49 -5.12
C ASN A 174 -13.83 5.06 -4.60
N ALA A 175 -13.80 6.24 -3.96
CA ALA A 175 -15.01 6.94 -3.53
C ALA A 175 -15.97 7.25 -4.70
N LEU A 176 -15.44 7.67 -5.86
CA LEU A 176 -16.25 7.90 -7.07
C LEU A 176 -16.87 6.60 -7.61
N HIS A 177 -16.13 5.49 -7.58
CA HIS A 177 -16.66 4.18 -7.94
C HIS A 177 -17.83 3.77 -7.02
N ILE A 178 -17.71 4.00 -5.71
CA ILE A 178 -18.76 3.72 -4.75
C ILE A 178 -20.02 4.55 -5.03
N ILE A 179 -19.85 5.85 -5.36
CA ILE A 179 -20.98 6.70 -5.78
C ILE A 179 -21.63 6.13 -7.03
N HIS A 180 -20.84 5.75 -8.04
CA HIS A 180 -21.36 5.14 -9.26
C HIS A 180 -22.20 3.89 -8.96
N LEU A 181 -21.71 2.96 -8.11
CA LEU A 181 -22.48 1.78 -7.71
C LEU A 181 -23.78 2.15 -7.00
N GLY A 182 -23.74 3.12 -6.08
CA GLY A 182 -24.94 3.61 -5.39
C GLY A 182 -25.99 4.16 -6.36
N LEU A 183 -25.56 4.98 -7.33
CA LEU A 183 -26.44 5.51 -8.38
C LEU A 183 -27.05 4.40 -9.23
N GLN A 184 -26.24 3.41 -9.65
CA GLN A 184 -26.72 2.27 -10.45
C GLN A 184 -27.77 1.42 -9.71
N ILE A 185 -27.62 1.23 -8.39
CA ILE A 185 -28.59 0.52 -7.55
C ILE A 185 -29.88 1.33 -7.43
N ARG A 186 -29.77 2.62 -7.11
CA ARG A 186 -30.92 3.51 -6.93
C ARG A 186 -31.74 3.63 -8.22
N ASP A 187 -31.07 3.69 -9.36
CA ASP A 187 -31.70 3.79 -10.68
C ASP A 187 -32.15 2.40 -11.19
N LYS A 188 -32.01 1.34 -10.37
CA LYS A 188 -32.40 -0.06 -10.64
C LYS A 188 -31.74 -0.67 -11.89
N GLN A 189 -30.56 -0.19 -12.25
CA GLN A 189 -29.82 -0.64 -13.43
C GLN A 189 -28.93 -1.83 -13.11
N ILE A 190 -28.31 -1.85 -11.92
CA ILE A 190 -27.39 -2.91 -11.50
C ILE A 190 -27.64 -3.23 -10.03
N PHE A 191 -27.81 -4.52 -9.74
CA PHE A 191 -27.77 -5.06 -8.38
C PHE A 191 -26.55 -5.97 -8.27
N PRO A 192 -25.58 -5.66 -7.39
CA PRO A 192 -24.51 -6.60 -7.08
C PRO A 192 -25.12 -7.95 -6.66
N GLN A 193 -24.58 -9.07 -7.12
CA GLN A 193 -25.08 -10.38 -6.67
C GLN A 193 -24.77 -10.62 -5.19
N ILE A 194 -23.69 -10.01 -4.69
CA ILE A 194 -23.23 -10.11 -3.30
C ILE A 194 -23.10 -8.68 -2.75
N PRO A 195 -23.59 -8.40 -1.53
CA PRO A 195 -23.37 -7.12 -0.87
C PRO A 195 -21.87 -6.78 -0.74
N HIS A 196 -21.53 -5.51 -0.72
CA HIS A 196 -20.16 -5.02 -0.56
C HIS A 196 -20.04 -4.13 0.68
N THR A 197 -18.96 -4.30 1.43
CA THR A 197 -18.57 -3.44 2.55
C THR A 197 -17.20 -2.84 2.25
N PHE A 198 -17.20 -1.57 1.85
CA PHE A 198 -16.01 -0.78 1.58
C PHE A 198 -15.41 -0.25 2.89
N LEU A 199 -14.18 -0.63 3.16
CA LEU A 199 -13.45 -0.37 4.40
C LEU A 199 -12.23 0.49 4.08
N PHE A 200 -12.34 1.77 4.41
CA PHE A 200 -11.24 2.72 4.33
C PHE A 200 -10.56 2.83 5.68
N ALA A 201 -9.24 2.90 5.69
CA ALA A 201 -8.51 3.26 6.90
C ALA A 201 -7.18 3.91 6.54
N GLY A 202 -6.83 4.97 7.27
CA GLY A 202 -5.63 5.75 6.98
C GLY A 202 -5.55 7.03 7.77
N LYS A 203 -4.37 7.61 7.80
CA LYS A 203 -4.11 8.92 8.40
C LYS A 203 -3.71 9.93 7.32
N ALA A 204 -4.18 11.16 7.47
CA ALA A 204 -3.71 12.31 6.71
C ALA A 204 -2.69 13.09 7.54
N ALA A 205 -1.72 13.73 6.88
CA ALA A 205 -0.82 14.65 7.56
C ALA A 205 -1.62 15.88 8.05
N PRO A 206 -1.28 16.48 9.21
CA PRO A 206 -2.08 17.55 9.81
C PRO A 206 -2.34 18.75 8.88
N GLY A 207 -1.32 19.17 8.13
CA GLY A 207 -1.39 20.29 7.18
C GLY A 207 -1.91 19.92 5.79
N TYR A 208 -2.23 18.65 5.52
CA TYR A 208 -2.68 18.22 4.18
C TYR A 208 -4.19 18.34 4.04
N ALA A 209 -4.65 19.57 3.73
CA ALA A 209 -6.07 19.90 3.64
C ALA A 209 -6.86 18.97 2.69
N MET A 210 -6.34 18.72 1.48
CA MET A 210 -7.02 17.85 0.51
C MET A 210 -7.19 16.41 1.01
N ALA A 211 -6.16 15.83 1.64
CA ALA A 211 -6.28 14.50 2.23
C ALA A 211 -7.35 14.44 3.33
N LYS A 212 -7.50 15.51 4.14
CA LYS A 212 -8.58 15.60 5.15
C LYS A 212 -9.96 15.74 4.51
N LEU A 213 -10.08 16.50 3.41
CA LEU A 213 -11.32 16.60 2.65
C LEU A 213 -11.73 15.25 2.04
N ILE A 214 -10.78 14.47 1.53
CA ILE A 214 -11.05 13.12 1.04
C ILE A 214 -11.59 12.21 2.17
N ILE A 215 -11.02 12.29 3.38
CA ILE A 215 -11.55 11.55 4.54
C ILE A 215 -13.00 11.97 4.82
N LYS A 216 -13.26 13.28 4.89
CA LYS A 216 -14.62 13.79 5.11
C LYS A 216 -15.58 13.29 4.02
N PHE A 217 -15.19 13.40 2.76
CA PHE A 217 -15.98 12.97 1.61
C PHE A 217 -16.37 11.49 1.68
N ILE A 218 -15.42 10.61 2.04
CA ILE A 218 -15.71 9.17 2.22
C ILE A 218 -16.74 8.93 3.33
N ASN A 219 -16.64 9.66 4.45
CA ASN A 219 -17.62 9.56 5.54
C ASN A 219 -19.00 10.05 5.10
N ASP A 220 -19.06 11.16 4.37
CA ASP A 220 -20.32 11.71 3.84
C ASP A 220 -20.98 10.73 2.85
N ILE A 221 -20.19 10.06 2.01
CA ILE A 221 -20.69 8.98 1.12
C ILE A 221 -21.29 7.84 1.93
N GLY A 222 -20.64 7.43 3.02
CA GLY A 222 -21.17 6.39 3.89
C GLY A 222 -22.51 6.76 4.53
N ALA A 223 -22.65 8.02 4.97
CA ALA A 223 -23.91 8.54 5.49
C ALA A 223 -25.00 8.59 4.40
N TRP A 224 -24.66 9.03 3.19
CA TRP A 224 -25.58 9.06 2.06
C TRP A 224 -26.08 7.67 1.66
N ILE A 225 -25.20 6.68 1.56
CA ILE A 225 -25.57 5.29 1.26
C ILE A 225 -26.47 4.72 2.36
N ALA A 226 -26.14 4.97 3.63
CA ALA A 226 -26.92 4.46 4.75
C ALA A 226 -28.34 5.05 4.84
N ALA A 227 -28.57 6.25 4.28
CA ALA A 227 -29.87 6.91 4.29
C ALA A 227 -30.86 6.33 3.25
N ASP A 228 -30.36 5.65 2.22
CA ASP A 228 -31.19 5.00 1.19
C ASP A 228 -31.26 3.49 1.44
N LYS A 229 -32.48 2.97 1.66
CA LYS A 229 -32.69 1.55 1.99
C LYS A 229 -32.23 0.59 0.88
N GLN A 230 -32.37 0.97 -0.39
CA GLN A 230 -31.97 0.10 -1.51
C GLN A 230 -30.45 0.02 -1.59
N MET A 231 -29.77 1.16 -1.44
CA MET A 231 -28.31 1.18 -1.40
C MET A 231 -27.77 0.48 -0.15
N ALA A 232 -28.31 0.77 1.04
CA ALA A 232 -27.81 0.23 2.32
C ALA A 232 -27.92 -1.30 2.44
N ASN A 233 -28.88 -1.93 1.74
CA ASN A 233 -28.99 -3.39 1.68
C ASN A 233 -27.83 -4.04 0.92
N MET A 234 -27.24 -3.33 -0.03
CA MET A 234 -26.23 -3.87 -0.94
C MET A 234 -24.84 -3.30 -0.67
N LEU A 235 -24.74 -2.07 -0.18
CA LEU A 235 -23.50 -1.33 0.00
C LEU A 235 -23.39 -0.82 1.43
N LYS A 236 -22.18 -0.95 1.98
CA LYS A 236 -21.79 -0.30 3.23
C LYS A 236 -20.43 0.35 3.04
N VAL A 237 -20.27 1.57 3.55
CA VAL A 237 -18.99 2.29 3.51
C VAL A 237 -18.63 2.69 4.93
N VAL A 238 -17.42 2.32 5.35
CA VAL A 238 -16.93 2.59 6.71
C VAL A 238 -15.52 3.12 6.63
N PHE A 239 -15.29 4.25 7.30
CA PHE A 239 -13.95 4.76 7.55
C PHE A 239 -13.51 4.39 8.97
N LEU A 240 -12.57 3.47 9.08
CA LEU A 240 -12.07 2.99 10.36
C LEU A 240 -11.07 4.00 10.95
N PRO A 241 -11.27 4.45 12.20
CA PRO A 241 -10.39 5.41 12.83
C PRO A 241 -9.04 4.80 13.18
N ASN A 242 -8.03 5.65 13.26
CA ASN A 242 -6.72 5.34 13.87
C ASN A 242 -6.02 4.06 13.35
N TYR A 243 -6.01 3.84 12.04
CA TYR A 243 -5.27 2.73 11.43
C TYR A 243 -3.82 2.63 11.93
N ARG A 244 -3.42 1.42 12.33
CA ARG A 244 -2.11 1.05 12.88
C ARG A 244 -1.85 -0.45 12.63
N VAL A 245 -0.71 -0.94 13.10
CA VAL A 245 -0.28 -2.34 12.91
C VAL A 245 -1.09 -3.33 13.77
N SER A 246 -1.50 -2.90 14.96
CA SER A 246 -2.24 -3.70 15.95
C SER A 246 -3.67 -4.02 15.55
#